data_AF-A0A950IVJ9-F1
#
_entry.id   AF-A0A950IVJ9-F1
#
_cell.length_a   1.000
_cell.length_b   1.000
_cell.length_c   1.000
_cell.angle_alpha   90.00
_cell.angle_beta   90.00
_cell.angle_gamma   90.00
#
_symmetry.space_group_name_H-M   'P 1'
#
loop_
_entity.id
_entity.type
_entity.pdbx_description
1 polymer ?
#
loop_
_entity_poly.entity_id
_entity_poly.type
_entity_poly.pdbx_seq_one_letter_code
_entity_poly.pdbx_strand_id
1 'polypeptide(L)'
;MEGGAIKRTLRRFVVLALAALASYASGDAAYSPRNSPPWGDPVASSRMLAIGGASIQLDFGPGNVDLAPERIITWVANAAQSVSVYYGRFPVGRDRILVEFDPGGRGVRHGTTWGGVGGFPAFTRIHLGEHTTQQDLDGDWMMTHELIHTGFPSMEDDHHWIEEGLAVYVEPIARVQNGLLRPEKIWGDMMRDMPQGDPLARDEGLDQTHTWGRTYWGGAQFCLLADVTIRKQTHNNKGLEDALRGIIAAGGTINQDWSIERAFAIGDQATGTHVLTELYSQMKNKPIVIGLDGLWKDLGVERTPDGVRLDEKAPFSDIRKAITVPEK
;
A
#
# COMPACT_ATOMS: atom_id res chain seq x y z
N MET A 1 13.13 21.51 -53.20
CA MET A 1 13.19 22.48 -52.09
C MET A 1 11.78 22.65 -51.57
N GLU A 2 11.37 22.34 -50.35
CA GLU A 2 11.93 21.71 -49.15
C GLU A 2 10.74 20.99 -48.51
N GLY A 3 10.91 19.72 -48.14
CA GLY A 3 9.90 18.94 -47.41
C GLY A 3 10.14 19.05 -45.91
N GLY A 4 9.21 19.67 -45.19
CA GLY A 4 9.21 19.76 -43.74
C GLY A 4 8.65 18.48 -43.10
N ALA A 5 9.50 17.50 -42.84
CA ALA A 5 9.16 16.33 -42.03
C ALA A 5 9.33 16.66 -40.53
N ILE A 6 8.22 16.95 -39.85
CA ILE A 6 8.17 17.04 -38.38
C ILE A 6 8.29 15.62 -37.81
N LYS A 7 9.50 15.24 -37.39
CA LYS A 7 9.74 14.03 -36.60
C LYS A 7 9.17 14.25 -35.19
N ARG A 8 7.99 13.67 -34.92
CA ARG A 8 7.48 13.50 -33.55
C ARG A 8 8.26 12.36 -32.88
N THR A 9 9.18 12.73 -32.00
CA THR A 9 9.91 11.79 -31.14
C THR A 9 8.97 11.26 -30.07
N LEU A 10 8.45 10.04 -30.25
CA LEU A 10 7.70 9.31 -29.24
C LEU A 10 8.67 8.90 -28.11
N ARG A 11 8.68 9.61 -26.99
CA ARG A 11 9.35 9.15 -25.76
C ARG A 11 8.50 8.03 -25.15
N ARG A 12 8.86 6.78 -25.46
CA ARG A 12 8.35 5.60 -24.76
C ARG A 12 8.86 5.65 -23.31
N PHE A 13 7.97 5.87 -22.35
CA PHE A 13 8.27 5.57 -20.95
C PHE A 13 8.27 4.05 -20.79
N VAL A 14 9.46 3.46 -20.74
CA VAL A 14 9.66 2.09 -20.26
C VAL A 14 9.60 2.17 -18.75
N VAL A 15 8.49 1.73 -18.16
CA VAL A 15 8.45 1.41 -16.73
C VAL A 15 9.18 0.06 -16.60
N LEU A 16 10.37 0.10 -16.02
CA LEU A 16 11.08 -1.10 -15.58
C LEU A 16 10.25 -1.74 -14.47
N ALA A 17 9.58 -2.84 -14.79
CA ALA A 17 9.12 -3.80 -13.79
C ALA A 17 10.36 -4.39 -13.12
N LEU A 18 10.70 -3.88 -11.94
CA LEU A 18 11.70 -4.52 -11.08
C LEU A 18 11.05 -5.78 -10.50
N ALA A 19 11.35 -6.91 -11.12
CA ALA A 19 11.19 -8.20 -10.46
C ALA A 19 12.04 -8.18 -9.19
N ALA A 20 11.39 -8.21 -8.02
CA ALA A 20 12.06 -8.53 -6.78
C ALA A 20 12.54 -9.99 -6.88
N LEU A 21 13.80 -10.19 -7.27
CA LEU A 21 14.47 -11.46 -7.12
C LEU A 21 14.67 -11.71 -5.62
N ALA A 22 13.78 -12.49 -5.04
CA ALA A 22 13.97 -13.08 -3.72
C ALA A 22 15.20 -13.99 -3.79
N SER A 23 16.36 -13.45 -3.38
CA SER A 23 17.55 -14.26 -3.14
C SER A 23 17.32 -15.07 -1.87
N TYR A 24 17.06 -16.36 -1.99
CA TYR A 24 17.16 -17.29 -0.87
C TYR A 24 18.62 -17.36 -0.42
N ALA A 25 18.98 -16.59 0.61
CA ALA A 25 20.19 -16.81 1.37
C ALA A 25 19.90 -17.85 2.46
N SER A 26 20.50 -19.03 2.35
CA SER A 26 20.49 -20.04 3.39
C SER A 26 21.68 -19.82 4.35
N GLY A 27 21.40 -19.69 5.64
CA GLY A 27 22.37 -19.73 6.77
C GLY A 27 22.77 -18.33 7.30
N ASP A 28 22.71 -17.99 8.59
CA ASP A 28 22.44 -18.73 9.82
C ASP A 28 21.45 -17.92 10.68
N ALA A 29 20.29 -18.51 11.02
CA ALA A 29 19.32 -17.86 11.90
C ALA A 29 19.80 -17.96 13.36
N ALA A 30 20.57 -16.97 13.80
CA ALA A 30 20.71 -16.70 15.23
C ALA A 30 19.30 -16.44 15.81
N TYR A 31 18.95 -17.13 16.88
CA TYR A 31 17.67 -16.96 17.58
C TYR A 31 17.55 -15.52 18.09
N SER A 32 16.84 -14.67 17.33
CA SER A 32 16.35 -13.38 17.81
C SER A 32 14.94 -13.59 18.36
N PRO A 33 14.67 -13.25 19.63
CA PRO A 33 13.31 -13.17 20.15
C PRO A 33 12.40 -12.36 19.20
N ARG A 34 11.12 -12.72 19.08
CA ARG A 34 10.13 -12.08 18.17
C ARG A 34 10.11 -10.54 18.21
N ASN A 35 10.60 -9.92 19.29
CA ASN A 35 10.55 -8.48 19.53
C ASN A 35 11.93 -7.80 19.59
N SER A 36 13.01 -8.54 19.28
CA SER A 36 14.34 -7.94 19.21
C SER A 36 14.46 -7.03 17.99
N PRO A 37 15.12 -5.87 18.12
CA PRO A 37 15.47 -5.01 16.99
C PRO A 37 16.12 -5.79 15.83
N PRO A 38 15.57 -5.76 14.59
CA PRO A 38 16.22 -6.31 13.41
C PRO A 38 17.41 -5.48 12.91
N TRP A 39 17.78 -4.41 13.62
CA TRP A 39 18.93 -3.56 13.34
C TRP A 39 19.94 -3.68 14.49
N GLY A 40 21.23 -3.79 14.15
CA GLY A 40 22.34 -3.80 15.11
C GLY A 40 23.23 -2.55 15.05
N ASP A 41 23.08 -1.76 13.98
CA ASP A 41 23.94 -0.62 13.71
C ASP A 41 23.54 0.62 14.54
N PRO A 42 24.52 1.48 14.87
CA PRO A 42 24.26 2.68 15.63
C PRO A 42 23.42 3.69 14.82
N VAL A 43 22.42 4.30 15.47
CA VAL A 43 21.70 5.45 14.90
C VAL A 43 22.64 6.66 14.86
N ALA A 44 22.81 7.27 13.69
CA ALA A 44 23.66 8.43 13.50
C ALA A 44 22.96 9.72 13.96
N SER A 45 21.66 9.86 13.68
CA SER A 45 20.86 10.97 14.19
C SER A 45 19.36 10.62 14.21
N SER A 46 18.59 11.36 14.99
CA SER A 46 17.14 11.17 15.11
C SER A 46 16.38 12.49 14.96
N ARG A 47 15.12 12.39 14.55
CA ARG A 47 14.11 13.46 14.55
C ARG A 47 12.81 12.90 15.09
N MET A 48 12.05 13.73 15.81
CA MET A 48 10.70 13.39 16.23
C MET A 48 9.70 14.13 15.36
N LEU A 49 8.74 13.41 14.79
CA LEU A 49 7.65 13.96 14.00
C LEU A 49 6.34 13.76 14.75
N ALA A 50 5.47 14.76 14.74
CA ALA A 50 4.12 14.68 15.29
C ALA A 50 3.11 14.77 14.14
N ILE A 51 2.50 13.64 13.77
CA ILE A 51 1.64 13.52 12.57
C ILE A 51 0.46 12.63 12.91
N GLY A 52 -0.76 13.04 12.52
CA GLY A 52 -1.97 12.22 12.70
C GLY A 52 -2.26 11.82 14.16
N GLY A 53 -1.78 12.59 15.14
CA GLY A 53 -1.89 12.27 16.56
C GLY A 53 -0.83 11.30 17.11
N ALA A 54 0.09 10.83 16.27
CA ALA A 54 1.19 9.95 16.67
C ALA A 54 2.53 10.68 16.84
N SER A 55 3.41 10.09 17.63
CA SER A 55 4.81 10.46 17.76
C SER A 55 5.67 9.46 16.97
N ILE A 56 6.25 9.91 15.86
CA ILE A 56 7.07 9.09 14.96
C ILE A 56 8.54 9.45 15.16
N GLN A 57 9.33 8.51 15.67
CA GLN A 57 10.78 8.66 15.77
C GLN A 57 11.41 8.26 14.43
N LEU A 58 11.93 9.24 13.69
CA LEU A 58 12.67 9.03 12.46
C LEU A 58 14.17 9.01 12.76
N ASP A 59 14.77 7.84 12.61
CA ASP A 59 16.20 7.60 12.77
C ASP A 59 16.90 7.50 11.42
N PHE A 60 18.09 8.06 11.35
CA PHE A 60 19.01 7.91 10.24
C PHE A 60 20.16 7.01 10.68
N GLY A 61 20.37 5.92 9.94
CA GLY A 61 21.54 5.06 10.07
C GLY A 61 22.83 5.79 9.66
N PRO A 62 23.99 5.17 9.88
CA PRO A 62 25.26 5.71 9.42
C PRO A 62 25.32 5.66 7.89
N GLY A 63 26.08 6.57 7.29
CA GLY A 63 26.25 6.64 5.84
C GLY A 63 26.03 8.05 5.29
N ASN A 64 26.27 8.19 3.99
CA ASN A 64 26.04 9.43 3.26
C ASN A 64 24.91 9.22 2.25
N VAL A 65 24.24 10.32 1.94
CA VAL A 65 23.24 10.41 0.88
C VAL A 65 23.40 11.78 0.24
N ASP A 66 23.23 11.86 -1.08
CA ASP A 66 23.38 13.10 -1.85
C ASP A 66 22.27 14.12 -1.53
N LEU A 67 21.15 13.66 -0.99
CA LEU A 67 20.03 14.51 -0.57
C LEU A 67 20.26 15.14 0.79
N ALA A 68 19.81 16.40 0.93
CA ALA A 68 19.70 17.02 2.25
C ALA A 68 18.71 16.22 3.14
N PRO A 69 19.04 15.96 4.43
CA PRO A 69 18.17 15.21 5.35
C PRO A 69 16.73 15.72 5.40
N GLU A 70 16.51 17.03 5.26
CA GLU A 70 15.21 17.69 5.25
C GLU A 70 14.28 17.18 4.14
N ARG A 71 14.84 16.77 3.00
CA ARG A 71 14.07 16.18 1.90
C ARG A 71 13.57 14.78 2.26
N ILE A 72 14.38 13.99 2.96
CA ILE A 72 14.02 12.66 3.45
C ILE A 72 12.96 12.77 4.56
N ILE A 73 13.14 13.72 5.49
CA ILE A 73 12.16 14.03 6.54
C ILE A 73 10.80 14.40 5.91
N THR A 74 10.81 15.25 4.87
CA THR A 74 9.58 15.65 4.16
C THR A 74 8.91 14.47 3.47
N TRP A 75 9.69 13.58 2.83
CA TRP A 75 9.16 12.37 2.19
C TRP A 75 8.48 11.42 3.20
N VAL A 76 9.13 11.15 4.34
CA VAL A 76 8.54 10.35 5.43
C VAL A 76 7.29 11.03 5.99
N ALA A 77 7.34 12.35 6.22
CA ALA A 77 6.19 13.10 6.73
C ALA A 77 4.99 13.07 5.76
N ASN A 78 5.24 13.17 4.45
CA ASN A 78 4.20 13.06 3.42
C ASN A 78 3.54 11.68 3.41
N ALA A 79 4.33 10.61 3.53
CA ALA A 79 3.82 9.25 3.63
C ALA A 79 2.94 9.07 4.88
N ALA A 80 3.45 9.47 6.05
CA ALA A 80 2.69 9.40 7.30
C ALA A 80 1.41 10.27 7.27
N GLN A 81 1.46 11.43 6.63
CA GLN A 81 0.29 12.28 6.45
C GLN A 81 -0.74 11.63 5.52
N SER A 82 -0.32 10.98 4.43
CA SER A 82 -1.21 10.22 3.55
C SER A 82 -1.93 9.10 4.29
N VAL A 83 -1.19 8.29 5.05
CA VAL A 83 -1.76 7.26 5.91
C VAL A 83 -2.74 7.87 6.92
N SER A 84 -2.38 9.01 7.52
CA SER A 84 -3.25 9.69 8.49
C SER A 84 -4.54 10.24 7.88
N VAL A 85 -4.50 10.72 6.63
CA VAL A 85 -5.69 11.19 5.92
C VAL A 85 -6.66 10.02 5.67
N TYR A 86 -6.14 8.90 5.16
CA TYR A 86 -6.96 7.72 4.87
C TYR A 86 -7.56 7.10 6.15
N TYR A 87 -6.77 6.95 7.22
CA TYR A 87 -7.29 6.36 8.47
C TYR A 87 -7.94 7.38 9.41
N GLY A 88 -7.99 8.66 9.07
CA GLY A 88 -8.43 9.77 9.93
C GLY A 88 -7.48 10.08 11.11
N ARG A 89 -6.46 9.25 11.32
CA ARG A 89 -5.35 9.39 12.27
C ARG A 89 -4.21 8.49 11.83
N PHE A 90 -3.00 8.69 12.38
CA PHE A 90 -1.96 7.69 12.21
C PHE A 90 -2.32 6.43 13.03
N PRO A 91 -2.19 5.20 12.50
CA PRO A 91 -2.82 4.02 13.10
C PRO A 91 -2.36 3.66 14.52
N VAL A 92 -1.08 3.86 14.81
CA VAL A 92 -0.49 3.62 16.14
C VAL A 92 -0.07 4.93 16.80
N GLY A 93 -0.17 5.04 18.14
CA GLY A 93 0.19 6.28 18.84
C GLY A 93 1.69 6.59 18.87
N ARG A 94 2.54 5.59 18.64
CA ARG A 94 4.00 5.69 18.55
C ARG A 94 4.53 4.78 17.46
N ASP A 95 5.47 5.28 16.69
CA ASP A 95 6.14 4.55 15.62
C ASP A 95 7.63 4.91 15.60
N ARG A 96 8.44 4.04 15.02
CA ARG A 96 9.86 4.26 14.78
C ARG A 96 10.21 3.86 13.36
N ILE A 97 10.81 4.77 12.62
CA ILE A 97 11.27 4.56 11.25
C ILE A 97 12.78 4.67 11.25
N LEU A 98 13.48 3.67 10.72
CA LEU A 98 14.92 3.69 10.48
C LEU A 98 15.20 3.77 8.98
N VAL A 99 15.86 4.84 8.56
CA VAL A 99 16.40 4.97 7.20
C VAL A 99 17.84 4.47 7.19
N GLU A 100 18.10 3.38 6.47
CA GLU A 100 19.45 2.88 6.22
C GLU A 100 19.92 3.33 4.84
N PHE A 101 21.18 3.73 4.73
CA PHE A 101 21.74 4.24 3.48
C PHE A 101 22.52 3.15 2.76
N ASP A 102 22.17 2.91 1.49
CA ASP A 102 22.84 1.92 0.63
C ASP A 102 23.92 2.62 -0.22
N PRO A 103 25.23 2.39 0.02
CA PRO A 103 26.31 3.03 -0.72
C PRO A 103 26.27 2.71 -2.22
N GLY A 104 26.47 3.72 -3.06
CA GLY A 104 26.38 3.62 -4.52
C GLY A 104 24.98 3.29 -5.08
N GLY A 105 23.98 3.11 -4.21
CA GLY A 105 22.60 2.84 -4.60
C GLY A 105 21.88 4.09 -5.11
N ARG A 106 20.74 3.92 -5.80
CA ARG A 106 19.83 5.02 -6.19
C ARG A 106 18.39 4.64 -5.92
N GLY A 107 17.62 5.60 -5.43
CA GLY A 107 16.20 5.45 -5.14
C GLY A 107 15.95 4.66 -3.86
N VAL A 108 14.67 4.47 -3.55
CA VAL A 108 14.20 3.64 -2.45
C VAL A 108 14.27 2.17 -2.88
N ARG A 109 14.84 1.31 -2.03
CA ARG A 109 15.30 -0.03 -2.43
C ARG A 109 14.43 -1.14 -1.85
N HIS A 110 14.26 -1.11 -0.54
CA HIS A 110 13.55 -2.12 0.23
C HIS A 110 12.97 -1.50 1.50
N GLY A 111 11.80 -1.97 1.90
CA GLY A 111 11.10 -1.57 3.10
C GLY A 111 10.61 -2.82 3.82
N THR A 112 10.52 -2.75 5.14
CA THR A 112 9.78 -3.74 5.92
C THR A 112 9.28 -3.09 7.19
N THR A 113 8.06 -3.44 7.58
CA THR A 113 7.39 -2.94 8.77
C THR A 113 6.99 -4.08 9.68
N TRP A 114 7.26 -3.94 10.98
CA TRP A 114 7.00 -4.95 12.00
C TRP A 114 6.20 -4.36 13.16
N GLY A 115 5.42 -5.21 13.82
CA GLY A 115 4.72 -4.89 15.06
C GLY A 115 5.52 -5.26 16.32
N GLY A 116 5.44 -4.42 17.35
CA GLY A 116 5.91 -4.77 18.72
C GLY A 116 7.43 -4.89 18.90
N VAL A 117 8.22 -4.40 17.95
CA VAL A 117 9.68 -4.53 17.94
C VAL A 117 10.37 -3.38 18.68
N GLY A 118 11.40 -3.68 19.47
CA GLY A 118 12.26 -2.67 20.09
C GLY A 118 11.54 -1.71 21.04
N GLY A 119 10.40 -2.12 21.59
CA GLY A 119 9.58 -1.30 22.51
C GLY A 119 8.67 -0.28 21.82
N PHE A 120 8.48 -0.39 20.50
CA PHE A 120 7.54 0.42 19.73
C PHE A 120 6.37 -0.43 19.21
N PRO A 121 5.15 0.12 19.13
CA PRO A 121 4.03 -0.55 18.46
C PRO A 121 4.33 -0.88 17.01
N ALA A 122 4.87 0.08 16.24
CA ALA A 122 5.35 -0.17 14.89
C ALA A 122 6.83 0.18 14.78
N PHE A 123 7.52 -0.56 13.92
CA PHE A 123 8.86 -0.24 13.48
C PHE A 123 8.97 -0.49 11.98
N THR A 124 9.39 0.52 11.22
CA THR A 124 9.71 0.39 9.79
C THR A 124 11.19 0.58 9.56
N ARG A 125 11.82 -0.33 8.81
CA ARG A 125 13.13 -0.10 8.22
C ARG A 125 12.98 0.17 6.73
N ILE A 126 13.66 1.18 6.22
CA ILE A 126 13.66 1.50 4.79
C ILE A 126 15.08 1.80 4.30
N HIS A 127 15.43 1.22 3.15
CA HIS A 127 16.72 1.38 2.51
C HIS A 127 16.67 2.46 1.44
N LEU A 128 17.56 3.44 1.55
CA LEU A 128 17.67 4.57 0.65
C LEU A 128 19.06 4.62 0.00
N GLY A 129 19.10 4.58 -1.32
CA GLY A 129 20.37 4.67 -2.05
C GLY A 129 21.08 6.01 -1.86
N GLU A 130 22.41 5.99 -1.75
CA GLU A 130 23.27 7.18 -1.65
C GLU A 130 22.94 8.24 -2.72
N HIS A 131 22.75 7.83 -3.97
CA HIS A 131 22.48 8.69 -5.13
C HIS A 131 20.99 8.96 -5.37
N THR A 132 20.15 8.78 -4.36
CA THR A 132 18.72 9.12 -4.46
C THR A 132 18.55 10.60 -4.80
N THR A 133 17.66 10.90 -5.75
CA THR A 133 17.33 12.27 -6.14
C THR A 133 15.94 12.67 -5.61
N GLN A 134 15.63 13.97 -5.64
CA GLN A 134 14.30 14.42 -5.25
C GLN A 134 13.19 13.77 -6.09
N GLN A 135 13.44 13.59 -7.39
CA GLN A 135 12.48 12.95 -8.29
C GLN A 135 12.21 11.50 -7.91
N ASP A 136 13.22 10.79 -7.37
CA ASP A 136 13.02 9.43 -6.89
C ASP A 136 12.12 9.40 -5.66
N LEU A 137 12.27 10.36 -4.73
CA LEU A 137 11.38 10.50 -3.56
C LEU A 137 9.95 10.95 -3.94
N ASP A 138 9.82 11.86 -4.91
CA ASP A 138 8.50 12.33 -5.38
C ASP A 138 7.69 11.18 -6.00
N GLY A 139 8.37 10.26 -6.69
CA GLY A 139 7.78 9.08 -7.32
C GLY A 139 7.71 7.84 -6.42
N ASP A 140 8.32 7.87 -5.23
CA ASP A 140 8.35 6.73 -4.33
C ASP A 140 6.95 6.41 -3.80
N TRP A 141 6.65 5.12 -3.70
CA TRP A 141 5.43 4.57 -3.12
C TRP A 141 5.72 3.75 -1.85
N MET A 142 6.97 3.27 -1.70
CA MET A 142 7.32 2.25 -0.72
C MET A 142 7.16 2.75 0.71
N MET A 143 7.55 3.99 1.02
CA MET A 143 7.36 4.49 2.39
C MET A 143 5.88 4.56 2.78
N THR A 144 4.99 4.91 1.85
CA THR A 144 3.55 4.95 2.16
C THR A 144 2.99 3.53 2.28
N HIS A 145 3.41 2.61 1.41
CA HIS A 145 3.06 1.18 1.48
C HIS A 145 3.45 0.58 2.84
N GLU A 146 4.69 0.80 3.27
CA GLU A 146 5.20 0.32 4.55
C GLU A 146 4.39 0.86 5.73
N LEU A 147 4.06 2.15 5.73
CA LEU A 147 3.29 2.75 6.82
C LEU A 147 1.82 2.30 6.84
N ILE A 148 1.27 1.80 5.73
CA ILE A 148 -0.09 1.24 5.70
C ILE A 148 -0.19 -0.05 6.51
N HIS A 149 0.87 -0.87 6.52
CA HIS A 149 0.93 -2.09 7.34
C HIS A 149 0.68 -1.81 8.81
N THR A 150 0.98 -0.60 9.31
CA THR A 150 0.70 -0.21 10.70
C THR A 150 -0.80 -0.23 11.06
N GLY A 151 -1.68 -0.12 10.06
CA GLY A 151 -3.13 0.00 10.19
C GLY A 151 -3.93 -1.29 10.14
N PHE A 152 -3.27 -2.45 10.14
CA PHE A 152 -3.94 -3.75 10.15
C PHE A 152 -3.26 -4.69 11.17
N PRO A 153 -3.98 -5.59 11.86
CA PRO A 153 -3.36 -6.55 12.77
C PRO A 153 -2.47 -7.53 12.01
N SER A 154 -1.40 -8.00 12.66
CA SER A 154 -0.51 -9.00 12.08
C SER A 154 -1.23 -10.33 11.86
N MET A 155 -1.00 -10.90 10.68
CA MET A 155 -1.63 -12.13 10.21
C MET A 155 -0.70 -13.35 10.32
N GLU A 156 -1.27 -14.54 10.24
CA GLU A 156 -0.50 -15.77 10.01
C GLU A 156 0.02 -15.83 8.56
N ASP A 157 1.07 -16.62 8.32
CA ASP A 157 1.77 -16.70 7.02
C ASP A 157 0.81 -16.96 5.85
N ASP A 158 -0.19 -17.83 6.05
CA ASP A 158 -1.18 -18.19 5.03
C ASP A 158 -2.07 -16.99 4.61
N HIS A 159 -2.17 -15.99 5.49
CA HIS A 159 -3.02 -14.82 5.33
C HIS A 159 -2.24 -13.54 4.96
N HIS A 160 -0.91 -13.59 4.78
CA HIS A 160 -0.11 -12.41 4.39
C HIS A 160 -0.61 -11.67 3.13
N TRP A 161 -1.40 -12.34 2.28
CA TRP A 161 -2.03 -11.72 1.11
C TRP A 161 -2.91 -10.51 1.45
N ILE A 162 -3.58 -10.48 2.62
CA ILE A 162 -4.44 -9.34 2.96
C ILE A 162 -3.60 -8.13 3.37
N GLU A 163 -2.50 -8.33 4.10
CA GLU A 163 -1.61 -7.24 4.52
C GLU A 163 -1.00 -6.56 3.29
N GLU A 164 -0.42 -7.35 2.38
CA GLU A 164 0.22 -6.82 1.17
C GLU A 164 -0.78 -6.29 0.16
N GLY A 165 -1.90 -6.99 -0.06
CA GLY A 165 -2.94 -6.55 -0.97
C GLY A 165 -3.62 -5.25 -0.53
N LEU A 166 -3.84 -5.10 0.78
CA LEU A 166 -4.34 -3.86 1.36
C LEU A 166 -3.34 -2.73 1.13
N ALA A 167 -2.05 -2.95 1.38
CA ALA A 167 -1.02 -1.95 1.14
C ALA A 167 -0.95 -1.53 -0.35
N VAL A 168 -1.04 -2.48 -1.29
CA VAL A 168 -1.10 -2.20 -2.75
C VAL A 168 -2.34 -1.39 -3.13
N TYR A 169 -3.49 -1.65 -2.52
CA TYR A 169 -4.72 -0.95 -2.83
C TYR A 169 -4.79 0.45 -2.20
N VAL A 170 -4.44 0.55 -0.92
CA VAL A 170 -4.62 1.76 -0.10
C VAL A 170 -3.52 2.78 -0.35
N GLU A 171 -2.28 2.38 -0.62
CA GLU A 171 -1.14 3.31 -0.84
C GLU A 171 -1.44 4.40 -1.86
N PRO A 172 -1.84 4.06 -3.10
CA PRO A 172 -2.07 5.08 -4.10
C PRO A 172 -3.29 5.95 -3.77
N ILE A 173 -4.32 5.36 -3.13
CA ILE A 173 -5.53 6.07 -2.71
C ILE A 173 -5.20 7.11 -1.64
N ALA A 174 -4.46 6.72 -0.60
CA ALA A 174 -4.04 7.60 0.50
C ALA A 174 -3.23 8.81 0.00
N ARG A 175 -2.40 8.62 -1.04
CA ARG A 175 -1.67 9.72 -1.68
C ARG A 175 -2.52 10.59 -2.57
N VAL A 176 -3.54 10.05 -3.25
CA VAL A 176 -4.52 10.86 -3.97
C VAL A 176 -5.35 11.70 -3.00
N GLN A 177 -5.83 11.10 -1.92
CA GLN A 177 -6.62 11.79 -0.90
C GLN A 177 -5.81 12.92 -0.22
N ASN A 178 -4.50 12.74 -0.05
CA ASN A 178 -3.58 13.77 0.46
C ASN A 178 -3.07 14.74 -0.63
N GLY A 179 -3.59 14.67 -1.87
CA GLY A 179 -3.24 15.58 -2.96
C GLY A 179 -1.84 15.39 -3.57
N LEU A 180 -1.15 14.30 -3.27
CA LEU A 180 0.19 13.98 -3.78
C LEU A 180 0.15 13.24 -5.12
N LEU A 181 -0.97 12.58 -5.43
CA LEU A 181 -1.22 11.91 -6.71
C LEU A 181 -2.53 12.37 -7.33
N ARG A 182 -2.65 12.21 -8.65
CA ARG A 182 -3.90 12.50 -9.38
C ARG A 182 -4.75 11.23 -9.51
N PRO A 183 -6.09 11.32 -9.43
CA PRO A 183 -6.97 10.17 -9.62
C PRO A 183 -6.71 9.39 -10.91
N GLU A 184 -6.47 10.07 -12.04
CA GLU A 184 -6.23 9.41 -13.33
C GLU A 184 -4.98 8.52 -13.31
N LYS A 185 -3.96 8.90 -12.53
CA LYS A 185 -2.74 8.09 -12.40
C LYS A 185 -3.08 6.75 -11.76
N ILE A 186 -3.74 6.77 -10.61
CA ILE A 186 -4.00 5.54 -9.84
C ILE A 186 -5.00 4.63 -10.55
N TRP A 187 -6.05 5.19 -11.16
CA TRP A 187 -7.03 4.39 -11.89
C TRP A 187 -6.41 3.77 -13.15
N GLY A 188 -5.48 4.48 -13.80
CA GLY A 188 -4.70 3.95 -14.91
C GLY A 188 -3.73 2.85 -14.50
N ASP A 189 -3.06 2.98 -13.35
CA ASP A 189 -2.19 1.93 -12.82
C ASP A 189 -2.99 0.70 -12.40
N MET A 190 -4.09 0.88 -11.65
CA MET A 190 -4.98 -0.22 -11.26
C MET A 190 -5.55 -0.94 -12.49
N MET A 191 -6.06 -0.23 -13.49
CA MET A 191 -6.52 -0.88 -14.74
C MET A 191 -5.42 -1.66 -15.44
N ARG A 192 -4.16 -1.17 -15.40
CA ARG A 192 -3.02 -1.84 -16.05
C ARG A 192 -2.58 -3.08 -15.30
N ASP A 193 -2.47 -3.00 -13.97
CA ASP A 193 -1.72 -3.97 -13.17
C ASP A 193 -2.60 -4.92 -12.37
N MET A 194 -3.83 -4.54 -12.04
CA MET A 194 -4.77 -5.40 -11.29
C MET A 194 -5.00 -6.78 -11.94
N PRO A 195 -4.99 -6.96 -13.28
CA PRO A 195 -5.08 -8.29 -13.90
C PRO A 195 -3.95 -9.25 -13.52
N GLN A 196 -2.83 -8.78 -12.96
CA GLN A 196 -1.76 -9.64 -12.45
C GLN A 196 -2.22 -10.49 -11.23
N GLY A 197 -3.32 -10.09 -10.59
CA GLY A 197 -3.97 -10.81 -9.51
C GLY A 197 -4.90 -11.94 -9.97
N ASP A 198 -5.20 -12.04 -11.26
CA ASP A 198 -6.11 -13.06 -11.77
C ASP A 198 -5.54 -14.47 -11.51
N PRO A 199 -6.39 -15.43 -11.11
CA PRO A 199 -5.93 -16.76 -10.82
C PRO A 199 -5.46 -17.49 -12.09
N LEU A 200 -4.43 -18.31 -11.94
CA LEU A 200 -3.93 -19.25 -12.96
C LEU A 200 -4.45 -20.66 -12.71
N ALA A 201 -4.23 -21.55 -13.69
CA ALA A 201 -4.81 -22.90 -13.75
C ALA A 201 -4.46 -23.86 -12.59
N ARG A 202 -3.62 -23.46 -11.63
CA ARG A 202 -3.22 -24.27 -10.45
C ARG A 202 -3.42 -23.56 -9.13
N ASP A 203 -4.05 -22.39 -9.13
CA ASP A 203 -4.30 -21.68 -7.90
C ASP A 203 -5.49 -22.28 -7.16
N GLU A 204 -5.44 -22.20 -5.84
CA GLU A 204 -6.40 -22.86 -4.95
C GLU A 204 -7.13 -21.86 -4.04
N GLY A 205 -7.01 -20.56 -4.32
CA GLY A 205 -7.53 -19.47 -3.51
C GLY A 205 -6.42 -18.67 -2.82
N LEU A 206 -6.81 -17.55 -2.20
CA LEU A 206 -5.86 -16.60 -1.62
C LEU A 206 -5.06 -17.18 -0.44
N ASP A 207 -5.67 -18.03 0.38
CA ASP A 207 -5.00 -18.65 1.54
C ASP A 207 -4.05 -19.78 1.14
N GLN A 208 -4.15 -20.28 -0.10
CA GLN A 208 -3.41 -21.45 -0.57
C GLN A 208 -2.39 -21.11 -1.67
N THR A 209 -2.35 -19.85 -2.14
CA THR A 209 -1.56 -19.46 -3.32
C THR A 209 -0.64 -18.27 -3.03
N HIS A 210 0.52 -18.54 -2.43
CA HIS A 210 1.50 -17.51 -2.01
C HIS A 210 2.44 -17.06 -3.14
N THR A 211 1.89 -16.84 -4.34
CA THR A 211 2.65 -16.23 -5.44
C THR A 211 2.56 -14.71 -5.35
N TRP A 212 3.60 -14.00 -5.82
CA TRP A 212 3.61 -12.54 -5.83
C TRP A 212 2.33 -11.92 -6.42
N GLY A 213 1.82 -12.47 -7.54
CA GLY A 213 0.58 -11.95 -8.14
C GLY A 213 -0.64 -12.05 -7.21
N ARG A 214 -0.75 -13.11 -6.40
CA ARG A 214 -1.95 -13.40 -5.59
C ARG A 214 -1.87 -12.71 -4.24
N THR A 215 -0.68 -12.69 -3.66
CA THR A 215 -0.39 -11.95 -2.44
C THR A 215 -0.63 -10.45 -2.64
N TYR A 216 -0.06 -9.84 -3.69
CA TYR A 216 -0.13 -8.40 -3.89
C TYR A 216 -1.38 -7.99 -4.68
N TRP A 217 -1.51 -8.45 -5.93
CA TRP A 217 -2.61 -8.02 -6.79
C TRP A 217 -3.92 -8.78 -6.55
N GLY A 218 -3.87 -10.04 -6.13
CA GLY A 218 -5.06 -10.79 -5.72
C GLY A 218 -5.69 -10.21 -4.44
N GLY A 219 -4.88 -9.86 -3.45
CA GLY A 219 -5.34 -9.12 -2.28
C GLY A 219 -5.83 -7.70 -2.61
N ALA A 220 -5.20 -7.00 -3.56
CA ALA A 220 -5.70 -5.71 -4.04
C ALA A 220 -7.04 -5.82 -4.78
N GLN A 221 -7.26 -6.90 -5.55
CA GLN A 221 -8.56 -7.21 -6.15
C GLN A 221 -9.64 -7.43 -5.09
N PHE A 222 -9.32 -8.18 -4.02
CA PHE A 222 -10.21 -8.34 -2.87
C PHE A 222 -10.59 -6.98 -2.28
N CYS A 223 -9.61 -6.11 -2.03
CA CYS A 223 -9.83 -4.78 -1.45
C CYS A 223 -10.70 -3.89 -2.35
N LEU A 224 -10.42 -3.83 -3.65
CA LEU A 224 -11.24 -3.08 -4.60
C LEU A 224 -12.69 -3.58 -4.63
N LEU A 225 -12.88 -4.90 -4.67
CA LEU A 225 -14.21 -5.48 -4.71
C LEU A 225 -14.96 -5.23 -3.40
N ALA A 226 -14.27 -5.30 -2.27
CA ALA A 226 -14.83 -4.97 -0.97
C ALA A 226 -15.26 -3.50 -0.90
N ASP A 227 -14.40 -2.55 -1.26
CA ASP A 227 -14.71 -1.12 -1.20
C ASP A 227 -15.90 -0.77 -2.08
N VAL A 228 -15.89 -1.21 -3.35
CA VAL A 228 -17.02 -0.97 -4.27
C VAL A 228 -18.30 -1.63 -3.76
N THR A 229 -18.23 -2.84 -3.21
CA THR A 229 -19.44 -3.54 -2.73
C THR A 229 -20.00 -2.90 -1.46
N ILE A 230 -19.16 -2.50 -0.52
CA ILE A 230 -19.57 -1.75 0.69
C ILE A 230 -20.25 -0.44 0.25
N ARG A 231 -19.63 0.31 -0.66
CA ARG A 231 -20.21 1.56 -1.17
C ARG A 231 -21.54 1.33 -1.87
N LYS A 232 -21.69 0.25 -2.64
CA LYS A 232 -22.99 -0.10 -3.25
C LYS A 232 -24.06 -0.41 -2.20
N GLN A 233 -23.74 -1.24 -1.20
CA GLN A 233 -24.70 -1.67 -0.17
C GLN A 233 -25.09 -0.53 0.78
N THR A 234 -24.18 0.42 1.00
CA THR A 234 -24.39 1.54 1.93
C THR A 234 -24.78 2.84 1.23
N HIS A 235 -25.08 2.81 -0.08
CA HIS A 235 -25.36 4.01 -0.88
C HIS A 235 -24.26 5.07 -0.79
N ASN A 236 -23.01 4.63 -0.85
CA ASN A 236 -21.78 5.42 -0.80
C ASN A 236 -21.58 6.19 0.52
N ASN A 237 -22.30 5.81 1.58
CA ASN A 237 -22.10 6.38 2.92
C ASN A 237 -20.89 5.80 3.64
N LYS A 238 -20.45 4.59 3.24
CA LYS A 238 -19.25 3.95 3.79
C LYS A 238 -18.47 3.20 2.70
N GLY A 239 -17.19 2.98 2.94
CA GLY A 239 -16.29 2.18 2.11
C GLY A 239 -15.38 1.25 2.92
N LEU A 240 -14.38 0.67 2.24
CA LEU A 240 -13.34 -0.14 2.91
C LEU A 240 -12.59 0.68 3.96
N GLU A 241 -12.40 1.98 3.71
CA GLU A 241 -11.78 2.93 4.63
C GLU A 241 -12.45 2.92 6.01
N ASP A 242 -13.79 2.96 6.09
CA ASP A 242 -14.54 2.84 7.34
C ASP A 242 -14.33 1.51 8.05
N ALA A 243 -14.26 0.42 7.28
CA ALA A 243 -14.03 -0.92 7.82
C ALA A 243 -12.66 -0.96 8.53
N LEU A 244 -11.62 -0.47 7.85
CA LEU A 244 -10.26 -0.46 8.39
C LEU A 244 -10.11 0.50 9.57
N ARG A 245 -10.73 1.68 9.51
CA ARG A 245 -10.81 2.60 10.66
C ARG A 245 -11.49 1.95 11.87
N GLY A 246 -12.56 1.17 11.64
CA GLY A 246 -13.24 0.38 12.67
C GLY A 246 -12.34 -0.68 13.30
N ILE A 247 -11.53 -1.37 12.49
CA ILE A 247 -10.54 -2.35 12.95
C ILE A 247 -9.50 -1.67 13.85
N ILE A 248 -8.92 -0.55 13.43
CA ILE A 248 -7.97 0.22 14.25
C ILE A 248 -8.64 0.72 15.54
N ALA A 249 -9.90 1.19 15.48
CA ALA A 249 -10.64 1.63 16.65
C ALA A 249 -10.89 0.50 17.68
N ALA A 250 -11.02 -0.74 17.20
CA ALA A 250 -11.11 -1.94 18.04
C ALA A 250 -9.73 -2.48 18.50
N GLY A 251 -8.64 -1.79 18.16
CA GLY A 251 -7.27 -2.15 18.52
C GLY A 251 -6.58 -3.12 17.57
N GLY A 252 -7.10 -3.33 16.36
CA GLY A 252 -6.47 -4.15 15.32
C GLY A 252 -5.38 -3.36 14.58
N THR A 253 -4.20 -3.30 15.16
CA THR A 253 -3.01 -2.65 14.57
C THR A 253 -1.85 -3.63 14.54
N ILE A 254 -0.80 -3.34 13.77
CA ILE A 254 0.30 -4.27 13.46
C ILE A 254 0.94 -4.93 14.69
N ASN A 255 0.90 -4.31 15.86
CA ASN A 255 1.42 -4.88 17.10
C ASN A 255 0.51 -5.91 17.77
N GLN A 256 -0.54 -6.38 17.09
CA GLN A 256 -1.52 -7.34 17.61
C GLN A 256 -1.70 -8.48 16.61
N ASP A 257 -1.62 -9.71 17.11
CA ASP A 257 -1.92 -10.92 16.34
C ASP A 257 -3.42 -11.21 16.39
N TRP A 258 -4.11 -11.12 15.26
CA TRP A 258 -5.55 -11.44 15.15
C TRP A 258 -5.77 -12.52 14.10
N SER A 259 -6.85 -13.30 14.24
CA SER A 259 -7.33 -14.09 13.10
C SER A 259 -7.95 -13.18 12.05
N ILE A 260 -7.84 -13.57 10.78
CA ILE A 260 -8.41 -12.82 9.67
C ILE A 260 -9.95 -12.70 9.80
N GLU A 261 -10.62 -13.73 10.31
CA GLU A 261 -12.07 -13.71 10.54
C GLU A 261 -12.46 -12.65 11.56
N ARG A 262 -11.68 -12.48 12.63
CA ARG A 262 -11.93 -11.43 13.62
C ARG A 262 -11.78 -10.05 12.98
N ALA A 263 -10.70 -9.83 12.22
CA ALA A 263 -10.45 -8.55 11.55
C ALA A 263 -11.60 -8.20 10.60
N PHE A 264 -12.00 -9.14 9.73
CA PHE A 264 -13.09 -8.94 8.80
C PHE A 264 -14.46 -8.78 9.47
N ALA A 265 -14.76 -9.54 10.53
CA ALA A 265 -16.00 -9.37 11.27
C ALA A 265 -16.12 -7.98 11.92
N ILE A 266 -15.01 -7.44 12.45
CA ILE A 266 -14.98 -6.07 12.99
C ILE A 266 -15.16 -5.04 11.86
N GLY A 267 -14.51 -5.22 10.72
CA GLY A 267 -14.69 -4.33 9.57
C GLY A 267 -16.13 -4.33 9.02
N ASP A 268 -16.75 -5.51 8.96
CA ASP A 268 -18.15 -5.69 8.60
C ASP A 268 -19.10 -5.02 9.62
N GLN A 269 -18.82 -5.16 10.92
CA GLN A 269 -19.56 -4.44 11.96
C GLN A 269 -19.44 -2.92 11.81
N ALA A 270 -18.25 -2.41 11.51
CA ALA A 270 -18.01 -0.98 11.33
C ALA A 270 -18.77 -0.42 10.13
N THR A 271 -18.86 -1.19 9.04
CA THR A 271 -19.63 -0.79 7.85
C THR A 271 -21.13 -1.07 7.99
N GLY A 272 -21.53 -1.99 8.87
CA GLY A 272 -22.90 -2.49 8.95
C GLY A 272 -23.26 -3.39 7.78
N THR A 273 -22.28 -4.12 7.24
CA THR A 273 -22.43 -5.05 6.12
C THR A 273 -21.86 -6.44 6.49
N HIS A 274 -21.79 -7.36 5.53
CA HIS A 274 -21.10 -8.65 5.66
C HIS A 274 -20.07 -8.87 4.52
N VAL A 275 -19.67 -7.79 3.85
CA VAL A 275 -18.91 -7.86 2.60
C VAL A 275 -17.55 -8.54 2.78
N LEU A 276 -16.79 -8.19 3.81
CA LEU A 276 -15.44 -8.73 4.01
C LEU A 276 -15.48 -10.22 4.33
N THR A 277 -16.35 -10.62 5.25
CA THR A 277 -16.48 -12.03 5.64
C THR A 277 -17.05 -12.90 4.52
N GLU A 278 -18.04 -12.40 3.76
CA GLU A 278 -18.60 -13.11 2.61
C GLU A 278 -17.59 -13.25 1.47
N LEU A 279 -16.88 -12.17 1.11
CA LEU A 279 -15.83 -12.23 0.08
C LEU A 279 -14.71 -13.17 0.49
N TYR A 280 -14.29 -13.12 1.75
CA TYR A 280 -13.25 -14.01 2.25
C TYR A 280 -13.67 -15.47 2.14
N SER A 281 -14.89 -15.80 2.58
CA SER A 281 -15.44 -17.16 2.42
C SER A 281 -15.50 -17.64 0.96
N GLN A 282 -15.64 -16.73 0.00
CA GLN A 282 -15.69 -17.06 -1.42
C GLN A 282 -14.29 -17.27 -2.02
N MET A 283 -13.31 -16.46 -1.62
CA MET A 283 -12.00 -16.35 -2.28
C MET A 283 -10.88 -17.11 -1.58
N LYS A 284 -11.03 -17.46 -0.30
CA LYS A 284 -9.94 -18.05 0.49
C LYS A 284 -9.39 -19.37 -0.06
N ASN A 285 -10.29 -20.29 -0.41
CA ASN A 285 -9.98 -21.65 -0.86
C ASN A 285 -10.53 -21.93 -2.28
N LYS A 286 -10.80 -20.86 -3.05
CA LYS A 286 -11.23 -20.99 -4.44
C LYS A 286 -10.62 -19.87 -5.28
N PRO A 287 -10.00 -20.20 -6.42
CA PRO A 287 -9.59 -19.20 -7.39
C PRO A 287 -10.84 -18.57 -8.02
N ILE A 288 -11.08 -17.29 -7.74
CA ILE A 288 -12.19 -16.52 -8.35
C ILE A 288 -11.61 -15.51 -9.32
N VAL A 289 -12.03 -15.58 -10.59
CA VAL A 289 -11.70 -14.56 -11.59
C VAL A 289 -12.63 -13.38 -11.38
N ILE A 290 -12.06 -12.20 -11.08
CA ILE A 290 -12.82 -10.96 -10.96
C ILE A 290 -13.09 -10.40 -12.36
N GLY A 291 -14.34 -10.05 -12.64
CA GLY A 291 -14.75 -9.43 -13.92
C GLY A 291 -14.27 -7.98 -14.04
N LEU A 292 -12.95 -7.75 -14.06
CA LEU A 292 -12.33 -6.43 -14.01
C LEU A 292 -12.76 -5.51 -15.16
N ASP A 293 -12.90 -6.03 -16.38
CA ASP A 293 -13.35 -5.24 -17.54
C ASP A 293 -14.74 -4.62 -17.33
N GLY A 294 -15.67 -5.40 -16.75
CA GLY A 294 -17.00 -4.92 -16.40
C GLY A 294 -16.94 -3.88 -15.28
N LEU A 295 -16.12 -4.14 -14.26
CA LEU A 295 -15.95 -3.23 -13.13
C LEU A 295 -15.35 -1.89 -13.56
N TRP A 296 -14.35 -1.88 -14.43
CA TRP A 296 -13.75 -0.65 -14.98
C TRP A 296 -14.76 0.16 -15.76
N LYS A 297 -15.57 -0.50 -16.60
CA LYS A 297 -16.65 0.16 -17.34
C LYS A 297 -17.67 0.80 -16.40
N ASP A 298 -18.10 0.08 -15.36
CA ASP A 298 -19.10 0.61 -14.42
C ASP A 298 -18.54 1.76 -13.59
N LEU A 299 -17.27 1.71 -13.19
CA LEU A 299 -16.55 2.82 -12.55
C LEU A 299 -16.22 3.97 -13.50
N GLY A 300 -16.44 3.81 -14.81
CA GLY A 300 -16.14 4.82 -15.83
C GLY A 300 -14.66 5.02 -16.08
N VAL A 301 -13.81 4.05 -15.76
CA VAL A 301 -12.38 4.10 -16.09
C VAL A 301 -12.22 3.55 -17.50
N GLU A 302 -11.80 4.40 -18.43
CA GLU A 302 -11.68 4.04 -19.85
C GLU A 302 -10.24 4.20 -20.32
N ARG A 303 -9.68 3.17 -20.98
CA ARG A 303 -8.34 3.23 -21.52
C ARG A 303 -8.25 4.24 -22.68
N THR A 304 -7.22 5.07 -22.66
CA THR A 304 -6.83 5.97 -23.76
C THR A 304 -5.39 5.68 -24.19
N PRO A 305 -4.91 6.22 -25.33
CA PRO A 305 -3.52 6.05 -25.74
C PRO A 305 -2.48 6.57 -24.73
N ASP A 306 -2.85 7.59 -23.95
CA ASP A 306 -1.95 8.29 -23.02
C ASP A 306 -2.24 7.97 -21.53
N GLY A 307 -3.13 7.02 -21.23
CA GLY A 307 -3.51 6.65 -19.88
C GLY A 307 -4.97 6.21 -19.77
N VAL A 308 -5.74 6.92 -18.94
CA VAL A 308 -7.18 6.69 -18.79
C VAL A 308 -7.97 8.01 -18.87
N ARG A 309 -9.22 7.89 -19.30
CA ARG A 309 -10.25 8.92 -19.14
C ARG A 309 -11.22 8.45 -18.06
N LEU A 310 -11.64 9.38 -17.23
CA LEU A 310 -12.63 9.16 -16.18
C LEU A 310 -13.99 9.66 -16.68
N ASP A 311 -14.86 8.73 -17.11
CA ASP A 311 -16.24 9.05 -17.49
C ASP A 311 -17.07 9.35 -16.23
N GLU A 312 -17.68 10.53 -16.23
CA GLU A 312 -18.48 11.07 -15.14
C GLU A 312 -19.92 10.56 -15.17
N LYS A 313 -20.35 9.96 -16.29
CA LYS A 313 -21.72 9.45 -16.49
C LYS A 313 -21.84 7.94 -16.29
N ALA A 314 -20.74 7.27 -15.97
CA ALA A 314 -20.74 5.83 -15.73
C ALA A 314 -21.56 5.47 -14.47
N PRO A 315 -22.17 4.26 -14.41
CA PRO A 315 -23.07 3.88 -13.31
C PRO A 315 -22.50 4.05 -11.90
N PHE A 316 -21.19 3.82 -11.71
CA PHE A 316 -20.48 3.92 -10.43
C PHE A 316 -19.42 5.02 -10.43
N SER A 317 -19.59 6.08 -11.23
CA SER A 317 -18.65 7.22 -11.24
C SER A 317 -18.58 7.92 -9.87
N ASP A 318 -19.69 8.01 -9.14
CA ASP A 318 -19.72 8.61 -7.79
C ASP A 318 -19.04 7.74 -6.73
N ILE A 319 -19.07 6.40 -6.89
CA ILE A 319 -18.29 5.47 -6.07
C ILE A 319 -16.80 5.68 -6.36
N ARG A 320 -16.40 5.68 -7.64
CA ARG A 320 -15.02 5.95 -8.06
C ARG A 320 -14.48 7.25 -7.43
N LYS A 321 -15.26 8.34 -7.48
CA LYS A 321 -14.88 9.62 -6.87
C LYS A 321 -14.68 9.47 -5.37
N ALA A 322 -15.64 8.88 -4.68
CA ALA A 322 -15.64 8.79 -3.23
C ALA A 322 -14.49 7.93 -2.68
N ILE A 323 -13.97 6.97 -3.46
CA ILE A 323 -12.73 6.25 -3.13
C ILE A 323 -11.52 7.21 -3.07
N THR A 324 -11.47 8.19 -3.98
CA THR A 324 -10.30 9.08 -4.16
C THR A 324 -10.40 10.44 -3.48
N VAL A 325 -11.51 10.74 -2.81
CA VAL A 325 -11.71 11.99 -2.08
C VAL A 325 -11.59 11.70 -0.59
N PRO A 326 -10.80 12.48 0.18
CA PRO A 326 -10.74 12.28 1.62
C PRO A 326 -12.13 12.49 2.24
N GLU A 327 -12.48 11.65 3.21
CA GLU A 327 -13.67 11.90 4.00
C GLU A 327 -13.55 13.22 4.79
N LYS A 328 -14.69 13.90 4.97
CA LYS A 328 -14.76 15.20 5.65
C LYS A 328 -14.84 15.06 7.16
#